data_AF-A0A4W3JHR2-F1
#
_entry.id   AF-A0A4W3JHR2-F1
#
_cell.length_a   1.000
_cell.length_b   1.000
_cell.length_c   1.000
_cell.angle_alpha   90.00
_cell.angle_beta   90.00
_cell.angle_gamma   90.00
#
_symmetry.space_group_name_H-M   'P 1'
#
loop_
_entity.id
_entity.type
_entity.pdbx_description
1 polymer ?
#
loop_
_entity_poly.entity_id
_entity_poly.type
_entity_poly.pdbx_seq_one_letter_code
_entity_poly.pdbx_strand_id
1 'polypeptide(L)'
;MMEPAGSSTLRCTRDESWNLPKPVCKVITCRRPPPVLHGKVEGSDFKWASTISYTCSEGYQLSLPAVLTCEGNGIWRGEVPQCLPMFCGDPGTPVEGRIEGRSFTYNSKVSFRCRPPFLLVGSSRRFCQKDGSWSGIQPTCIDPIHTICTDPGTPHFGMQNSSQGYQVREQSSAGSHSPPFGYGLPVLMTFLIFLKVGSTVFFKCRKGYHIQGSTTRSCLANLTWSGMQPECLRKFEHFNIGG
;
A
#
# COMPACT_ATOMS: atom_id res chain seq x y z
N MET A 1 38.56 20.80 21.92
CA MET A 1 39.42 20.54 23.11
C MET A 1 40.44 19.48 22.71
N MET A 2 41.72 19.66 23.04
CA MET A 2 42.78 18.68 22.73
C MET A 2 43.34 18.15 24.05
N GLU A 3 43.66 16.86 24.11
CA GLU A 3 44.27 16.26 25.29
C GLU A 3 45.79 16.46 25.22
N PRO A 4 46.43 17.12 26.21
CA PRO A 4 47.88 17.29 26.21
C PRO A 4 48.55 15.95 26.50
N ALA A 5 49.36 15.45 25.57
CA ALA A 5 50.25 14.34 25.84
C ALA A 5 51.48 14.87 26.62
N GLY A 6 51.44 14.80 27.96
CA GLY A 6 52.53 15.21 28.85
C GLY A 6 52.13 16.23 29.92
N SER A 7 53.11 16.89 30.55
CA SER A 7 52.86 17.95 31.53
C SER A 7 52.20 19.17 30.88
N SER A 8 51.08 19.64 31.44
CA SER A 8 50.43 20.89 31.04
C SER A 8 51.17 22.14 31.52
N THR A 9 52.27 21.97 32.27
CA THR A 9 53.06 23.06 32.82
C THR A 9 54.53 22.86 32.50
N LEU A 10 55.11 23.84 31.79
CA LEU A 10 56.52 23.93 31.47
C LEU A 10 57.18 25.00 32.35
N ARG A 11 58.39 24.75 32.83
CA ARG A 11 59.19 25.69 33.61
C ARG A 11 60.50 25.96 32.88
N CYS A 12 60.83 27.24 32.74
CA CYS A 12 62.12 27.67 32.20
C CYS A 12 63.22 27.42 33.24
N THR A 13 64.32 26.80 32.83
CA THR A 13 65.47 26.51 33.68
C THR A 13 66.54 27.60 33.55
N ARG A 14 67.56 27.58 34.42
CA ARG A 14 68.61 28.63 34.47
C ARG A 14 69.52 28.63 33.24
N ASP A 15 69.56 27.53 32.51
CA ASP A 15 70.28 27.29 31.25
C ASP A 15 69.46 27.72 30.01
N GLU A 16 68.44 28.57 30.20
CA GLU A 16 67.57 29.11 29.13
C GLU A 16 66.79 28.03 28.34
N SER A 17 66.66 26.82 28.90
CA SER A 17 65.95 25.71 28.29
C SER A 17 64.63 25.41 29.02
N TRP A 18 63.74 24.65 28.37
CA TRP A 18 62.51 24.17 29.02
C TRP A 18 62.78 22.85 29.70
N ASN A 19 62.32 22.71 30.95
CA ASN A 19 62.47 21.47 31.72
C ASN A 19 61.82 20.24 31.06
N LEU A 20 60.86 20.46 30.16
CA LEU A 20 60.10 19.44 29.45
C LEU A 20 59.86 19.90 28.00
N PRO A 21 59.72 18.94 27.06
CA PRO A 21 59.34 19.25 25.68
C PRO A 21 57.93 19.84 25.61
N LYS A 22 57.68 20.63 24.55
CA LYS A 22 56.35 21.21 24.27
C LYS A 22 55.27 20.12 24.26
N PRO A 23 54.17 20.27 25.01
CA PRO A 23 53.11 19.27 25.02
C PRO A 23 52.47 19.17 23.62
N VAL A 24 52.27 17.93 23.18
CA VAL A 24 51.61 17.65 21.90
C VAL A 24 50.12 17.46 22.15
N CYS A 25 49.34 18.36 21.58
CA CYS A 25 47.90 18.28 21.63
C CYS A 25 47.39 17.25 20.61
N LYS A 26 46.81 16.15 21.08
CA LYS A 26 46.18 15.15 20.21
C LYS A 26 44.69 15.41 20.08
N VAL A 27 44.16 15.29 18.86
CA VAL A 27 42.72 15.40 18.62
C VAL A 27 42.00 14.22 19.25
N ILE A 28 40.97 14.52 20.03
CA ILE A 28 40.13 13.50 20.64
C ILE A 28 39.30 12.87 19.51
N THR A 29 39.38 11.56 19.40
CA THR A 29 38.70 10.78 18.37
C THR A 29 37.86 9.73 19.07
N CYS A 30 36.56 9.72 18.79
CA CYS A 30 35.65 8.73 19.30
C CYS A 30 35.90 7.36 18.67
N ARG A 31 35.54 6.30 19.40
CA ARG A 31 35.60 4.94 18.87
C ARG A 31 34.67 4.76 17.68
N ARG A 32 34.91 3.73 16.86
CA ARG A 32 33.99 3.40 15.77
C ARG A 32 32.57 3.16 16.34
N PRO A 33 31.53 3.76 15.76
CA PRO A 33 30.16 3.63 16.27
C PRO A 33 29.67 2.17 16.22
N PRO A 34 28.80 1.76 17.17
CA PRO A 34 28.25 0.40 17.17
C PRO A 34 27.44 0.09 15.90
N PRO A 35 27.57 -1.11 15.30
CA PRO A 35 26.76 -1.48 14.14
C PRO A 35 25.30 -1.74 14.55
N VAL A 36 24.36 -1.37 13.68
CA VAL A 36 22.92 -1.58 13.86
C VAL A 36 22.43 -2.56 12.80
N LEU A 37 21.71 -3.61 13.20
CA LEU A 37 21.13 -4.59 12.26
C LEU A 37 20.13 -3.90 11.33
N HIS A 38 20.21 -4.18 10.03
CA HIS A 38 19.46 -3.48 8.97
C HIS A 38 19.71 -1.95 8.92
N GLY A 39 20.78 -1.45 9.55
CA GLY A 39 21.17 -0.06 9.52
C GLY A 39 22.59 0.15 9.00
N LYS A 40 22.88 1.39 8.61
CA LYS A 40 24.22 1.86 8.26
C LYS A 40 24.51 3.17 8.97
N VAL A 41 25.78 3.37 9.32
CA VAL A 41 26.27 4.65 9.87
C VAL A 41 26.51 5.59 8.69
N GLU A 42 26.02 6.82 8.82
CA GLU A 42 26.30 7.93 7.93
C GLU A 42 27.24 8.91 8.63
N GLY A 43 28.39 9.14 8.00
CA GLY A 43 29.48 9.94 8.54
C GLY A 43 30.78 9.15 8.66
N SER A 44 31.89 9.80 8.33
CA SER A 44 33.23 9.21 8.35
C SER A 44 34.18 9.93 9.31
N ASP A 45 33.77 11.08 9.86
CA ASP A 45 34.58 11.85 10.79
C ASP A 45 34.17 11.55 12.23
N PHE A 46 35.12 11.02 13.00
CA PHE A 46 34.92 10.62 14.39
C PHE A 46 35.68 11.53 15.35
N LYS A 47 36.11 12.71 14.90
CA LYS A 47 36.78 13.70 15.74
C LYS A 47 35.80 14.37 16.69
N TRP A 48 36.34 14.97 17.75
CA TRP A 48 35.58 15.77 18.70
C TRP A 48 34.67 16.80 18.01
N ALA A 49 33.44 16.92 18.52
CA ALA A 49 32.36 17.75 17.99
C ALA A 49 31.79 17.33 16.62
N SER A 50 32.32 16.28 16.00
CA SER A 50 31.72 15.69 14.80
C SER A 50 30.46 14.90 15.17
N THR A 51 29.55 14.84 14.22
CA THR A 51 28.24 14.19 14.37
C THR A 51 28.08 13.13 13.30
N ILE A 52 27.47 12.02 13.68
CA ILE A 52 27.10 10.93 12.78
C ILE A 52 25.61 10.66 12.90
N SER A 53 25.03 10.09 11.85
CA SER A 53 23.65 9.60 11.84
C SER A 53 23.60 8.10 11.54
N TYR A 54 22.46 7.46 11.83
CA TYR A 54 22.15 6.14 11.27
C TYR A 54 21.01 6.26 10.28
N THR A 55 21.08 5.45 9.22
CA THR A 55 19.96 5.24 8.31
C THR A 55 19.64 3.76 8.18
N CYS A 56 18.35 3.45 8.06
CA CYS A 56 17.88 2.08 7.94
C CYS A 56 17.81 1.65 6.47
N SER A 57 17.87 0.33 6.27
CA SER A 57 17.63 -0.30 4.97
C SER A 57 16.17 -0.15 4.55
N GLU A 58 15.88 -0.41 3.28
CA GLU A 58 14.52 -0.32 2.74
C GLU A 58 13.53 -1.19 3.53
N GLY A 59 12.38 -0.62 3.89
CA GLY A 59 11.34 -1.30 4.67
C GLY A 59 11.60 -1.39 6.18
N TYR A 60 12.58 -0.63 6.69
CA TYR A 60 12.85 -0.45 8.11
C TYR A 60 12.82 1.03 8.49
N GLN A 61 12.44 1.31 9.74
CA GLN A 61 12.40 2.64 10.33
C GLN A 61 13.22 2.72 11.60
N LEU A 62 13.73 3.91 11.90
CA LEU A 62 14.47 4.19 13.12
C LEU A 62 13.52 4.19 14.33
N SER A 63 13.93 3.52 15.42
CA SER A 63 13.18 3.53 16.68
C SER A 63 13.19 4.89 17.37
N LEU A 64 14.24 5.69 17.14
CA LEU A 64 14.56 6.92 17.85
C LEU A 64 15.37 7.86 16.92
N PRO A 65 15.50 9.16 17.25
CA PRO A 65 16.45 10.04 16.59
C PRO A 65 17.86 9.44 16.57
N ALA A 66 18.45 9.34 15.38
CA ALA A 66 19.64 8.52 15.13
C ALA A 66 20.95 9.30 15.15
N VAL A 67 21.05 10.38 15.92
CA VAL A 67 22.17 11.32 15.84
C VAL A 67 23.07 11.17 17.06
N LEU A 68 24.36 10.89 16.83
CA LEU A 68 25.37 10.82 17.88
C LEU A 68 26.43 11.91 17.68
N THR A 69 26.84 12.54 18.78
CA THR A 69 27.89 13.59 18.77
C THR A 69 29.11 13.13 19.55
N CYS A 70 30.30 13.32 18.99
CA CYS A 70 31.55 12.92 19.65
C CYS A 70 31.93 13.92 20.75
N GLU A 71 31.98 13.46 22.00
CA GLU A 71 32.31 14.29 23.15
C GLU A 71 33.81 14.39 23.41
N GLY A 72 34.18 15.36 24.27
CA GLY A 72 35.57 15.61 24.66
C GLY A 72 36.22 14.50 25.50
N ASN A 73 35.45 13.47 25.88
CA ASN A 73 35.94 12.27 26.55
C ASN A 73 36.17 11.09 25.56
N GLY A 74 35.98 11.31 24.25
CA GLY A 74 36.09 10.25 23.23
C GLY A 74 34.92 9.27 23.21
N ILE A 75 33.79 9.62 23.82
CA ILE A 75 32.55 8.84 23.86
C ILE A 75 31.49 9.52 22.98
N TRP A 76 30.65 8.71 22.35
CA TRP A 76 29.50 9.21 21.61
C TRP A 76 28.36 9.56 22.58
N ARG A 77 27.85 10.79 22.49
CA ARG A 77 26.64 11.23 23.17
C ARG A 77 25.41 10.93 22.32
N GLY A 78 24.41 10.33 22.95
CA GLY A 78 23.13 9.97 22.35
C GLY A 78 22.88 8.47 22.45
N GLU A 79 21.71 8.03 21.99
CA GLU A 79 21.30 6.62 22.06
C GLU A 79 21.49 5.96 20.69
N VAL A 80 22.00 4.73 20.70
CA VAL A 80 22.12 3.93 19.46
C VAL A 80 20.72 3.44 19.07
N PRO A 81 20.19 3.82 17.89
CA PRO A 81 18.84 3.45 17.49
C PRO A 81 18.77 1.99 17.05
N GLN A 82 17.55 1.46 16.97
CA GLN A 82 17.26 0.19 16.29
C GLN A 82 16.56 0.45 14.97
N CYS A 83 16.84 -0.38 13.96
CA CYS A 83 16.05 -0.41 12.73
C CYS A 83 14.96 -1.47 12.88
N LEU A 84 13.74 -1.01 13.09
CA LEU A 84 12.56 -1.86 13.24
C LEU A 84 11.85 -2.00 11.89
N PRO A 85 11.33 -3.18 11.53
CA PRO A 85 10.64 -3.34 10.26
C PRO A 85 9.37 -2.46 10.23
N MET A 86 9.03 -1.95 9.05
CA MET A 86 7.81 -1.18 8.84
C MET A 86 6.58 -2.01 9.19
N PHE A 87 5.62 -1.42 9.89
CA PHE A 87 4.40 -2.09 10.33
C PHE A 87 3.24 -1.69 9.42
N CYS A 88 2.61 -2.67 8.76
CA CYS A 88 1.49 -2.42 7.86
C CYS A 88 0.12 -2.41 8.54
N GLY A 89 0.06 -2.69 9.85
CA GLY A 89 -1.20 -2.88 10.56
C GLY A 89 -1.85 -4.25 10.28
N ASP A 90 -2.76 -4.66 11.16
CA ASP A 90 -3.60 -5.82 10.90
C ASP A 90 -4.59 -5.49 9.76
N PRO A 91 -4.58 -6.22 8.63
CA PRO A 91 -5.48 -5.96 7.51
C PRO A 91 -6.95 -6.36 7.81
N GLY A 92 -7.23 -6.97 8.96
CA GLY A 92 -8.54 -7.42 9.38
C GLY A 92 -8.94 -8.74 8.74
N THR A 93 -9.87 -9.44 9.38
CA THR A 93 -10.44 -10.70 8.87
C THR A 93 -11.77 -10.43 8.17
N PRO A 94 -11.96 -10.88 6.92
CA PRO A 94 -13.26 -10.77 6.24
C PRO A 94 -14.34 -11.51 7.02
N VAL A 95 -15.57 -10.97 7.02
CA VAL A 95 -16.76 -11.67 7.53
C VAL A 95 -16.93 -12.98 6.75
N GLU A 96 -17.27 -14.08 7.43
CA GLU A 96 -17.26 -15.45 6.86
C GLU A 96 -15.92 -15.91 6.27
N GLY A 97 -14.85 -15.20 6.59
CA GLY A 97 -13.48 -15.52 6.19
C GLY A 97 -12.59 -15.89 7.38
N ARG A 98 -11.38 -16.30 7.03
CA ARG A 98 -10.25 -16.47 7.95
C ARG A 98 -8.98 -15.90 7.31
N ILE A 99 -8.13 -15.34 8.15
CA ILE A 99 -6.78 -14.90 7.79
C ILE A 99 -5.75 -15.92 8.30
N GLU A 100 -4.77 -16.23 7.46
CA GLU A 100 -3.61 -17.07 7.76
C GLU A 100 -2.35 -16.18 7.70
N GLY A 101 -1.81 -15.83 8.87
CA GLY A 101 -0.60 -15.02 9.02
C GLY A 101 -0.42 -14.61 10.49
N ARG A 102 0.83 -14.52 10.96
CA ARG A 102 1.16 -14.19 12.37
C ARG A 102 1.97 -12.90 12.53
N SER A 103 2.40 -12.30 11.43
CA SER A 103 3.19 -11.06 11.42
C SER A 103 2.60 -10.11 10.38
N PHE A 104 2.66 -8.83 10.70
CA PHE A 104 2.16 -7.71 9.90
C PHE A 104 3.25 -6.67 9.62
N THR A 105 4.52 -7.11 9.67
CA THR A 105 5.69 -6.26 9.41
C THR A 105 6.21 -6.45 7.98
N TYR A 106 7.12 -5.59 7.53
CA TYR A 106 7.71 -5.63 6.18
C TYR A 106 8.11 -7.04 5.73
N ASN A 107 7.80 -7.38 4.48
CA ASN A 107 7.96 -8.71 3.86
C ASN A 107 7.13 -9.86 4.47
N SER A 108 6.29 -9.60 5.48
CA SER A 108 5.30 -10.57 5.92
C SER A 108 4.24 -10.80 4.83
N LYS A 109 3.64 -11.99 4.87
CA LYS A 109 2.58 -12.41 3.95
C LYS A 109 1.41 -12.94 4.76
N VAL A 110 0.23 -12.44 4.45
CA VAL A 110 -1.04 -12.97 4.94
C VAL A 110 -1.80 -13.61 3.78
N SER A 111 -2.53 -14.68 4.08
CA SER A 111 -3.41 -15.35 3.12
C SER A 111 -4.84 -15.37 3.64
N PHE A 112 -5.81 -15.23 2.76
CA PHE A 112 -7.22 -15.16 3.12
C PHE A 112 -7.96 -16.35 2.52
N ARG A 113 -8.92 -16.89 3.27
CA ARG A 113 -9.80 -17.97 2.83
C ARG A 113 -11.22 -17.71 3.31
N CYS A 114 -12.19 -17.98 2.46
CA CYS A 114 -13.59 -17.96 2.85
C CYS A 114 -14.03 -19.33 3.37
N ARG A 115 -14.97 -19.35 4.31
CA ARG A 115 -15.66 -20.58 4.71
C ARG A 115 -16.60 -21.00 3.58
N PRO A 116 -16.71 -22.29 3.23
CA PRO A 116 -17.74 -22.74 2.31
C PRO A 116 -19.15 -22.38 2.85
N PRO A 117 -20.12 -21.97 2.00
CA PRO A 117 -20.07 -21.88 0.54
C PRO A 117 -19.55 -20.53 -0.01
N PHE A 118 -19.05 -19.62 0.84
CA PHE A 118 -18.66 -18.27 0.43
C PHE A 118 -17.44 -18.26 -0.50
N LEU A 119 -17.45 -17.34 -1.47
CA LEU A 119 -16.39 -17.14 -2.44
C LEU A 119 -15.56 -15.92 -2.11
N LEU A 120 -14.24 -16.01 -2.32
CA LEU A 120 -13.30 -14.93 -2.06
C LEU A 120 -13.22 -13.98 -3.26
N VAL A 121 -13.47 -12.70 -3.03
CA VAL A 121 -13.29 -11.61 -4.01
C VAL A 121 -12.20 -10.68 -3.51
N GLY A 122 -11.23 -10.36 -4.37
CA GLY A 122 -10.05 -9.55 -4.03
C GLY A 122 -8.77 -10.37 -3.97
N SER A 123 -7.74 -9.86 -3.29
CA SER A 123 -6.44 -10.54 -3.23
C SER A 123 -6.43 -11.64 -2.18
N SER A 124 -6.31 -12.90 -2.61
CA SER A 124 -6.20 -14.07 -1.71
C SER A 124 -4.93 -14.08 -0.87
N ARG A 125 -3.91 -13.30 -1.25
CA ARG A 125 -2.66 -13.11 -0.52
C ARG A 125 -2.24 -11.66 -0.60
N ARG A 126 -1.75 -11.11 0.51
CA ARG A 126 -1.24 -9.74 0.58
C ARG A 126 0.13 -9.74 1.28
N PHE A 127 1.00 -8.85 0.84
CA PHE A 127 2.36 -8.66 1.36
C PHE A 127 2.50 -7.27 1.97
N CYS A 128 3.19 -7.19 3.11
CA CYS A 128 3.47 -5.90 3.74
C CYS A 128 4.65 -5.22 3.03
N GLN A 129 4.38 -4.02 2.50
CA GLN A 129 5.31 -3.26 1.67
C GLN A 129 6.16 -2.29 2.50
N LYS A 130 7.21 -1.75 1.87
CA LYS A 130 8.18 -0.86 2.52
C LYS A 130 7.61 0.46 3.02
N ASP A 131 6.46 0.87 2.49
CA ASP A 131 5.76 2.12 2.83
C ASP A 131 4.76 1.94 3.98
N GLY A 132 4.67 0.73 4.54
CA GLY A 132 3.68 0.39 5.56
C GLY A 132 2.28 0.10 4.97
N SER A 133 2.16 -0.12 3.66
CA SER A 133 0.90 -0.52 3.04
C SER A 133 0.86 -2.02 2.70
N TRP A 134 -0.36 -2.58 2.62
CA TRP A 134 -0.56 -3.94 2.16
C TRP A 134 -0.79 -3.97 0.65
N SER A 135 -0.05 -4.83 -0.05
CA SER A 135 -0.21 -5.01 -1.49
C SER A 135 -1.63 -5.49 -1.87
N GLY A 136 -2.08 -5.16 -3.07
CA GLY A 136 -3.34 -5.69 -3.63
C GLY A 136 -4.58 -5.14 -2.96
N ILE A 137 -5.71 -5.82 -3.16
CA ILE A 137 -7.05 -5.37 -2.77
C ILE A 137 -7.51 -6.17 -1.54
N GLN A 138 -8.02 -5.49 -0.51
CA GLN A 138 -8.60 -6.14 0.67
C GLN A 138 -9.71 -7.11 0.24
N PRO A 139 -9.64 -8.40 0.62
CA PRO A 139 -10.62 -9.36 0.17
C PRO A 139 -11.92 -9.31 0.98
N THR A 140 -13.01 -9.74 0.35
CA THR A 140 -14.32 -9.97 0.97
C THR A 140 -14.81 -11.37 0.62
N CYS A 141 -15.61 -11.97 1.50
CA CYS A 141 -16.28 -13.23 1.24
C CYS A 141 -17.74 -12.96 0.89
N ILE A 142 -18.19 -13.46 -0.25
CA ILE A 142 -19.55 -13.26 -0.75
C ILE A 142 -20.27 -14.60 -0.89
N ASP A 143 -21.57 -14.62 -0.59
CA ASP A 143 -22.40 -15.80 -0.79
C ASP A 143 -22.71 -15.95 -2.29
N PRO A 144 -22.37 -17.09 -2.93
CA PRO A 144 -22.61 -17.33 -4.36
C PRO A 144 -24.11 -17.34 -4.75
N ILE A 145 -25.02 -17.61 -3.81
CA ILE A 145 -26.48 -17.70 -4.02
C ILE A 145 -27.12 -16.31 -3.95
N HIS A 146 -26.54 -15.38 -3.19
CA HIS A 146 -26.97 -13.98 -3.07
C HIS A 146 -26.06 -13.03 -3.87
N THR A 147 -25.72 -13.39 -5.12
CA THR A 147 -24.78 -12.62 -5.96
C THR A 147 -25.43 -11.62 -6.90
N ILE A 148 -26.76 -11.57 -6.97
CA ILE A 148 -27.47 -10.81 -8.01
C ILE A 148 -27.68 -9.37 -7.53
N CYS A 149 -26.98 -8.41 -8.13
CA CYS A 149 -27.41 -7.02 -8.06
C CYS A 149 -28.74 -6.90 -8.83
N THR A 150 -29.69 -6.15 -8.25
CA THR A 150 -30.89 -5.74 -8.99
C THR A 150 -30.48 -5.00 -10.26
N ASP A 151 -31.18 -5.24 -11.36
CA ASP A 151 -30.92 -4.54 -12.62
C ASP A 151 -30.90 -3.02 -12.38
N PRO A 152 -29.82 -2.30 -12.75
CA PRO A 152 -29.69 -0.87 -12.49
C PRO A 152 -30.66 -0.02 -13.33
N GLY A 153 -31.44 -0.64 -14.22
CA GLY A 153 -32.36 0.01 -15.12
C GLY A 153 -31.65 0.76 -16.25
N THR A 154 -32.37 1.03 -17.33
CA THR A 154 -31.89 1.85 -18.44
C THR A 154 -32.49 3.26 -18.34
N PRO A 155 -31.70 4.35 -18.38
CA PRO A 155 -32.25 5.69 -18.36
C PRO A 155 -33.07 6.00 -19.61
N HIS A 156 -34.04 6.90 -19.50
CA HIS A 156 -34.87 7.33 -20.63
C HIS A 156 -33.98 7.91 -21.75
N PHE A 157 -34.15 7.43 -22.99
CA PHE A 157 -33.25 7.68 -24.14
C PHE A 157 -31.79 7.15 -24.01
N GLY A 158 -31.53 6.26 -23.05
CA GLY A 158 -30.29 5.51 -22.92
C GLY A 158 -30.38 4.06 -23.43
N MET A 159 -29.25 3.37 -23.51
CA MET A 159 -29.12 1.95 -23.81
C MET A 159 -27.99 1.33 -22.97
N GLN A 160 -28.18 0.06 -22.54
CA GLN A 160 -27.19 -0.77 -21.87
C GLN A 160 -26.47 -1.68 -22.88
N ASN A 161 -25.14 -1.64 -22.97
CA ASN A 161 -24.43 -2.21 -24.13
C ASN A 161 -23.70 -3.54 -23.89
N SER A 162 -23.27 -3.87 -22.66
CA SER A 162 -22.57 -5.14 -22.38
C SER A 162 -22.48 -5.36 -20.87
N SER A 163 -22.72 -6.60 -20.41
CA SER A 163 -22.39 -7.03 -19.04
C SER A 163 -21.27 -8.06 -19.11
N GLN A 164 -20.04 -7.66 -18.81
CA GLN A 164 -18.96 -8.61 -18.62
C GLN A 164 -19.06 -9.16 -17.20
N GLY A 165 -19.73 -10.29 -17.04
CA GLY A 165 -19.66 -11.08 -15.81
C GLY A 165 -18.31 -11.78 -15.73
N TYR A 166 -17.67 -11.75 -14.57
CA TYR A 166 -16.47 -12.56 -14.32
C TYR A 166 -16.86 -14.04 -14.43
N GLN A 167 -16.41 -14.74 -15.49
CA GLN A 167 -16.51 -16.19 -15.55
C GLN A 167 -15.48 -16.80 -14.60
N VAL A 168 -15.93 -17.28 -13.44
CA VAL A 168 -15.14 -18.22 -12.64
C VAL A 168 -15.03 -19.48 -13.49
N ARG A 169 -13.81 -19.85 -13.90
CA ARG A 169 -13.56 -21.06 -14.69
C ARG A 169 -14.03 -22.29 -13.90
N GLU A 170 -15.13 -22.90 -14.32
CA GLU A 170 -15.43 -24.29 -13.98
C GLU A 170 -14.61 -25.20 -14.90
N GLN A 171 -13.71 -25.97 -14.32
CA GLN A 171 -13.00 -27.04 -14.99
C GLN A 171 -13.69 -28.37 -14.65
N SER A 172 -14.46 -28.89 -15.61
CA SER A 172 -14.77 -30.32 -15.84
C SER A 172 -15.81 -30.39 -16.95
N SER A 173 -15.39 -30.63 -18.20
CA SER A 173 -15.30 -31.96 -18.81
C SER A 173 -16.66 -32.66 -19.03
N ALA A 174 -16.90 -32.94 -20.32
CA ALA A 174 -17.74 -33.99 -20.90
C ALA A 174 -19.20 -33.64 -21.26
N GLY A 175 -19.51 -33.89 -22.54
CA GLY A 175 -20.79 -34.47 -22.92
C GLY A 175 -21.71 -33.58 -23.74
N SER A 176 -21.49 -33.56 -25.05
CA SER A 176 -22.55 -33.39 -26.04
C SER A 176 -23.72 -34.34 -25.74
N HIS A 177 -24.94 -33.83 -25.56
CA HIS A 177 -26.20 -34.47 -25.97
C HIS A 177 -27.33 -33.42 -25.91
N SER A 178 -27.93 -33.16 -27.07
CA SER A 178 -29.20 -32.45 -27.24
C SER A 178 -30.39 -33.31 -26.77
N PRO A 179 -31.50 -32.70 -26.37
CA PRO A 179 -32.79 -33.19 -26.85
C PRO A 179 -33.72 -32.08 -27.39
N PRO A 180 -34.79 -32.45 -28.13
CA PRO A 180 -35.62 -31.56 -28.94
C PRO A 180 -36.98 -31.23 -28.30
N PHE A 181 -37.76 -30.38 -29.00
CA PHE A 181 -39.14 -29.92 -28.72
C PHE A 181 -39.23 -28.83 -27.62
N GLY A 182 -39.76 -27.63 -27.83
CA GLY A 182 -40.64 -27.12 -28.87
C GLY A 182 -42.02 -26.81 -28.30
N TYR A 183 -42.18 -25.74 -27.50
CA TYR A 183 -43.44 -25.01 -27.31
C TYR A 183 -43.13 -23.55 -26.92
N GLY A 184 -43.81 -22.62 -27.60
CA GLY A 184 -43.61 -21.18 -27.43
C GLY A 184 -43.97 -20.69 -26.04
N LEU A 185 -43.01 -20.03 -25.41
CA LEU A 185 -43.19 -19.11 -24.29
C LEU A 185 -42.91 -17.68 -24.81
N PRO A 186 -43.65 -16.67 -24.32
CA PRO A 186 -43.66 -15.34 -24.93
C PRO A 186 -42.26 -14.71 -24.85
N VAL A 187 -41.94 -13.92 -25.87
CA VAL A 187 -40.67 -13.19 -26.08
C VAL A 187 -40.46 -12.04 -25.07
N LEU A 188 -40.93 -12.24 -23.82
CA LEU A 188 -40.81 -11.30 -22.70
C LEU A 188 -39.85 -11.81 -21.60
N MET A 189 -39.12 -12.90 -21.86
CA MET A 189 -38.09 -13.46 -20.97
C MET A 189 -36.69 -13.40 -21.59
N THR A 190 -36.45 -12.44 -22.48
CA THR A 190 -35.11 -12.16 -23.01
C THR A 190 -34.47 -11.06 -22.19
N PHE A 191 -33.42 -11.44 -21.45
CA PHE A 191 -32.54 -10.62 -20.61
C PHE A 191 -32.95 -10.41 -19.13
N LEU A 192 -33.21 -11.49 -18.40
CA LEU A 192 -32.74 -11.52 -16.99
C LEU A 192 -31.21 -11.61 -17.02
N ILE A 193 -30.53 -10.47 -17.13
CA ILE A 193 -29.07 -10.43 -17.01
C ILE A 193 -28.73 -10.78 -15.57
N PHE A 194 -28.15 -11.95 -15.33
CA PHE A 194 -27.61 -12.32 -14.02
C PHE A 194 -26.37 -11.45 -13.71
N LEU A 195 -26.59 -10.21 -13.27
CA LEU A 195 -25.54 -9.25 -12.91
C LEU A 195 -24.94 -9.64 -11.55
N LYS A 196 -23.94 -10.52 -11.58
CA LYS A 196 -23.19 -10.95 -10.40
C LYS A 196 -22.32 -9.82 -9.85
N VAL A 197 -21.97 -9.86 -8.56
CA VAL A 197 -20.88 -9.04 -7.98
C VAL A 197 -19.63 -9.08 -8.89
N GLY A 198 -19.11 -7.90 -9.23
CA GLY A 198 -18.02 -7.72 -10.20
C GLY A 198 -18.48 -7.54 -11.65
N SER A 199 -19.77 -7.71 -11.97
CA SER A 199 -20.31 -7.40 -13.29
C SER A 199 -20.26 -5.90 -13.53
N THR A 200 -19.80 -5.51 -14.70
CA THR A 200 -19.75 -4.11 -15.13
C THR A 200 -20.74 -3.85 -16.25
N VAL A 201 -21.48 -2.75 -16.13
CA VAL A 201 -22.51 -2.32 -17.06
C VAL A 201 -22.11 -0.97 -17.68
N PHE A 202 -22.19 -0.89 -19.00
CA PHE A 202 -21.87 0.31 -19.77
C PHE A 202 -23.14 0.99 -20.28
N PHE A 203 -23.23 2.30 -20.05
CA PHE A 203 -24.36 3.14 -20.45
C PHE A 203 -23.98 4.08 -21.59
N LYS A 204 -24.90 4.21 -22.56
CA LYS A 204 -24.75 5.11 -23.70
C LYS A 204 -26.08 5.83 -23.99
N CYS A 205 -26.02 7.12 -24.31
CA CYS A 205 -27.18 7.89 -24.72
C CYS A 205 -27.38 7.87 -26.24
N ARG A 206 -28.63 8.02 -26.70
CA ARG A 206 -28.97 8.21 -28.11
C ARG A 206 -28.38 9.51 -28.67
N LYS A 207 -28.25 9.60 -30.00
CA LYS A 207 -27.77 10.80 -30.70
C LYS A 207 -28.63 12.01 -30.32
N GLY A 208 -28.00 13.14 -30.01
CA GLY A 208 -28.68 14.35 -29.51
C GLY A 208 -28.77 14.47 -27.98
N TYR A 209 -28.32 13.45 -27.23
CA TYR A 209 -28.30 13.45 -25.76
C TYR A 209 -26.87 13.24 -25.24
N HIS A 210 -26.56 13.78 -24.07
CA HIS A 210 -25.33 13.55 -23.33
C HIS A 210 -25.65 12.90 -21.98
N ILE A 211 -24.70 12.12 -21.46
CA ILE A 211 -24.85 11.39 -20.21
C ILE A 211 -24.39 12.25 -19.03
N GLN A 212 -25.23 12.33 -18.00
CA GLN A 212 -24.90 12.93 -16.72
C GLN A 212 -24.93 11.82 -15.65
N GLY A 213 -23.83 11.59 -14.95
CA GLY A 213 -23.64 10.46 -14.05
C GLY A 213 -22.59 9.47 -14.56
N SER A 214 -22.54 8.25 -14.01
CA SER A 214 -21.48 7.29 -14.32
C SER A 214 -21.76 6.55 -15.63
N THR A 215 -20.84 6.67 -16.60
CA THR A 215 -20.89 5.94 -17.89
C THR A 215 -20.74 4.44 -17.75
N THR A 216 -20.14 4.00 -16.64
CA THR A 216 -19.87 2.60 -16.31
C THR A 216 -20.18 2.38 -14.84
N ARG A 217 -20.91 1.32 -14.52
CA ARG A 217 -21.22 0.94 -13.13
C ARG A 217 -20.86 -0.52 -12.90
N SER A 218 -20.34 -0.83 -11.71
CA SER A 218 -19.98 -2.20 -11.33
C SER A 218 -20.78 -2.64 -10.11
N CYS A 219 -21.24 -3.89 -10.12
CA CYS A 219 -21.93 -4.50 -8.98
C CYS A 219 -20.92 -4.77 -7.86
N LEU A 220 -21.11 -4.10 -6.72
CA LEU A 220 -20.22 -4.16 -5.56
C LEU A 220 -20.59 -5.34 -4.64
N ALA A 221 -19.67 -5.70 -3.73
CA ALA A 221 -19.87 -6.83 -2.79
C ALA A 221 -21.03 -6.63 -1.80
N ASN A 222 -21.50 -5.41 -1.62
CA ASN A 222 -22.69 -5.06 -0.82
C ASN A 222 -23.99 -5.09 -1.65
N LEU A 223 -23.95 -5.64 -2.87
CA LEU A 223 -25.08 -5.73 -3.81
C LEU A 223 -25.60 -4.37 -4.31
N THR A 224 -24.80 -3.30 -4.21
CA THR A 224 -25.12 -2.00 -4.80
C THR A 224 -24.26 -1.71 -6.04
N TRP A 225 -24.70 -0.77 -6.86
CA TRP A 225 -23.95 -0.33 -8.03
C TRP A 225 -23.00 0.82 -7.69
N SER A 226 -21.75 0.73 -8.17
CA SER A 226 -20.79 1.83 -8.04
C SER A 226 -21.25 3.09 -8.77
N GLY A 227 -20.89 4.26 -8.27
CA GLY A 227 -21.11 5.54 -8.94
C GLY A 227 -22.58 5.99 -9.00
N MET A 228 -22.81 7.11 -9.69
CA MET A 228 -24.11 7.75 -9.81
C MET A 228 -24.94 7.15 -10.94
N GLN A 229 -26.25 6.97 -10.71
CA GLN A 229 -27.17 6.56 -11.78
C GLN A 229 -27.08 7.54 -12.95
N PRO A 230 -26.86 7.06 -14.18
CA PRO A 230 -26.76 7.94 -15.35
C PRO A 230 -28.13 8.40 -15.83
N GLU A 231 -28.20 9.65 -16.29
CA GLU A 231 -29.34 10.26 -16.98
C GLU A 231 -28.92 10.78 -18.36
N CYS A 232 -29.79 10.65 -19.36
CA CYS A 232 -29.53 11.17 -20.70
C CYS A 232 -30.26 12.50 -20.91
N LEU A 233 -29.52 13.60 -20.91
CA LEU A 233 -30.07 14.94 -21.10
C LEU A 233 -29.85 15.43 -22.53
N ARG A 234 -30.84 16.15 -23.07
CA ARG A 234 -30.76 16.70 -24.42
C ARG A 234 -29.57 17.66 -24.50
N LYS A 235 -28.74 17.53 -25.54
CA LYS A 235 -27.70 18.52 -25.83
C LYS A 235 -28.40 19.79 -26.25
N PHE A 236 -28.29 20.86 -25.47
CA PHE A 236 -28.71 22.18 -25.93
C PHE A 236 -27.72 22.61 -26.99
N GLU A 237 -28.16 22.66 -28.24
CA GLU A 237 -27.41 23.37 -29.26
C GLU A 237 -27.41 24.84 -28.85
N HIS A 238 -26.24 25.36 -28.49
CA HIS A 238 -26.04 26.80 -28.47
C HIS A 238 -26.27 27.27 -29.91
N PHE A 239 -27.48 27.78 -30.17
CA PHE A 239 -27.67 28.72 -31.27
C PHE A 239 -26.74 29.90 -30.97
N ASN A 240 -25.62 29.94 -31.68
CA ASN A 240 -24.82 31.15 -31.82
C ASN A 240 -25.76 32.23 -32.35
N ILE A 241 -26.22 33.13 -31.48
CA ILE A 241 -26.69 34.44 -31.92
C ILE A 241 -25.41 35.24 -32.18
N GLY A 242 -24.85 35.04 -33.37
CA GLY A 242 -23.86 35.92 -33.96
C GLY A 242 -24.53 36.64 -35.13
N GLY A 243 -24.51 37.97 -35.08
CA GLY A 243 -25.00 38.87 -36.14
C GLY A 243 -26.04 39.84 -35.63
#